data_AF-A0A2W5ZQB2-F1
#
_entry.id   AF-A0A2W5ZQB2-F1
#
_cell.length_a   1.000
_cell.length_b   1.000
_cell.length_c   1.000
_cell.angle_alpha   90.00
_cell.angle_beta   90.00
_cell.angle_gamma   90.00
#
_symmetry.space_group_name_H-M   'P 1'
#
loop_
_entity.id
_entity.type
_entity.pdbx_description
1 polymer ?
#
loop_
_entity_poly.entity_id
_entity_poly.type
_entity_poly.pdbx_seq_one_letter_code
_entity_poly.pdbx_strand_id
1 'polypeptide(L)'
;MPDHAVVRWLFPGRRAGQPMHPRSLGPALRAHGIPVQSGRTAAIRQLVLLAPALVVAGMLGLHHTTTTRLVMEAGGTWNRYAPGEHSQRP
;
A
#
# COMPACT_ATOMS: atom_id res chain seq x y z
N MET A 1 -10.82 -23.33 -28.87
CA MET A 1 -10.75 -21.86 -28.87
C MET A 1 -10.59 -21.42 -27.43
N PRO A 2 -9.45 -20.82 -27.03
CA PRO A 2 -9.30 -20.33 -25.67
C PRO A 2 -10.23 -19.14 -25.45
N ASP A 3 -11.05 -19.22 -24.40
CA ASP A 3 -11.94 -18.16 -23.94
C ASP A 3 -11.09 -16.91 -23.67
N HIS A 4 -11.50 -15.77 -24.23
CA HIS A 4 -10.88 -14.48 -23.94
C HIS A 4 -11.10 -14.22 -22.46
N ALA A 5 -10.16 -14.61 -21.60
CA ALA A 5 -10.26 -14.45 -20.16
C ALA A 5 -10.60 -12.99 -19.88
N VAL A 6 -11.88 -12.73 -19.64
CA VAL A 6 -12.38 -11.39 -19.39
C VAL A 6 -11.68 -10.97 -18.11
N VAL A 7 -10.70 -10.07 -18.21
CA VAL A 7 -9.91 -9.61 -17.07
C VAL A 7 -10.89 -9.13 -16.01
N ARG A 8 -11.08 -9.95 -14.97
CA ARG A 8 -12.05 -9.67 -13.91
C ARG A 8 -11.42 -8.63 -13.01
N TRP A 9 -11.82 -7.39 -13.20
CA TRP A 9 -11.38 -6.29 -12.35
C TRP A 9 -11.73 -6.57 -10.90
N LEU A 10 -10.77 -6.36 -9.99
CA LEU A 10 -10.99 -6.42 -8.55
C LEU A 10 -12.13 -5.49 -8.12
N PHE A 11 -12.21 -4.32 -8.76
CA PHE A 11 -13.31 -3.37 -8.61
C PHE A 11 -13.97 -3.14 -9.98
N PRO A 12 -15.08 -3.83 -10.28
CA PRO A 12 -15.78 -3.65 -11.54
C PRO A 12 -16.44 -2.27 -11.59
N GLY A 13 -16.34 -1.62 -12.76
CA GLY A 13 -17.09 -0.42 -13.07
C GLY A 13 -18.55 -0.73 -13.44
N ARG A 14 -19.32 0.32 -13.76
CA ARG A 14 -20.73 0.17 -14.17
C ARG A 14 -20.93 -0.55 -15.51
N ARG A 15 -19.89 -0.63 -16.34
CA ARG A 15 -19.90 -1.32 -17.63
C ARG A 15 -19.09 -2.62 -17.52
N ALA A 16 -19.63 -3.71 -18.05
CA ALA A 16 -18.96 -5.00 -18.08
C ALA A 16 -17.57 -4.86 -18.73
N GLY A 17 -16.56 -5.48 -18.12
CA GLY A 17 -15.17 -5.42 -18.59
C GLY A 17 -14.43 -4.10 -18.34
N GLN A 18 -15.06 -3.08 -17.72
CA GLN A 18 -14.39 -1.82 -17.41
C GLN A 18 -13.98 -1.73 -15.93
N PRO A 19 -12.79 -1.20 -15.62
CA PRO A 19 -12.40 -0.93 -14.24
C PRO A 19 -13.24 0.21 -13.66
N MET A 20 -13.45 0.19 -12.34
CA MET A 20 -14.02 1.32 -11.64
C MET A 20 -13.12 2.56 -11.77
N HIS A 21 -13.73 3.72 -12.07
CA HIS A 21 -12.97 4.97 -12.16
C HIS A 21 -12.38 5.33 -10.77
N PRO A 22 -11.10 5.73 -10.66
CA PRO A 22 -10.48 6.05 -9.37
C PRO A 22 -11.24 7.12 -8.56
N ARG A 23 -11.70 8.19 -9.24
CA ARG A 23 -12.56 9.22 -8.64
C ARG A 23 -13.88 8.71 -8.03
N SER A 24 -14.45 7.60 -8.52
CA SER A 24 -15.68 7.03 -7.95
C SER A 24 -15.42 6.05 -6.81
N LEU A 25 -14.23 5.47 -6.74
CA LEU A 25 -13.86 4.51 -5.70
C LEU A 25 -13.75 5.18 -4.32
N GLY A 26 -13.22 6.40 -4.24
CA GLY A 26 -13.13 7.14 -2.98
C GLY A 26 -14.49 7.37 -2.29
N PRO A 27 -15.47 7.96 -2.98
CA PRO A 27 -16.84 8.09 -2.46
C PRO A 27 -17.50 6.75 -2.12
N ALA A 28 -17.30 5.72 -2.92
CA ALA A 28 -17.84 4.38 -2.64
C ALA A 28 -17.29 3.80 -1.33
N LEU A 29 -15.97 3.88 -1.11
CA LEU A 29 -15.35 3.45 0.14
C LEU A 29 -15.86 4.25 1.35
N ARG A 30 -16.04 5.57 1.19
CA ARG A 30 -16.60 6.42 2.24
C ARG A 30 -18.05 6.07 2.57
N ALA A 31 -18.86 5.70 1.58
CA ALA A 31 -20.23 5.24 1.81
C ALA A 31 -20.28 3.95 2.64
N HIS A 32 -19.21 3.14 2.60
CA HIS A 32 -19.02 1.97 3.46
C HIS A 32 -18.27 2.28 4.78
N GLY A 33 -18.12 3.55 5.14
CA GLY A 33 -17.48 3.96 6.40
C GLY A 33 -15.96 3.85 6.40
N ILE A 34 -15.32 3.67 5.23
CA ILE A 34 -13.86 3.60 5.09
C ILE A 34 -13.32 4.99 4.72
N PRO A 35 -12.75 5.75 5.66
CA PRO A 35 -12.23 7.05 5.35
C PRO A 35 -10.86 6.90 4.66
N VAL A 36 -10.84 7.06 3.33
CA VAL A 36 -9.68 6.71 2.49
C VAL A 36 -8.36 7.33 2.96
N GLN A 37 -8.33 8.63 3.29
CA GLN A 37 -7.08 9.32 3.63
C GLN A 37 -6.67 9.14 5.10
N SER A 38 -7.60 9.33 6.05
CA SER A 38 -7.29 9.15 7.47
C SER A 38 -7.08 7.68 7.82
N GLY A 39 -7.87 6.77 7.25
CA GLY A 39 -7.71 5.33 7.40
C GLY A 39 -6.38 4.84 6.83
N ARG A 40 -5.96 5.34 5.65
CA ARG A 40 -4.62 5.06 5.11
C ARG A 40 -3.51 5.53 6.05
N THR A 41 -3.63 6.75 6.58
CA THR A 41 -2.60 7.30 7.48
C THR A 41 -2.52 6.51 8.79
N ALA A 42 -3.67 6.17 9.39
CA ALA A 42 -3.74 5.35 10.60
C ALA A 42 -3.15 3.94 10.37
N ALA A 43 -3.53 3.30 9.26
CA ALA A 43 -3.00 1.99 8.89
C ALA A 43 -1.49 2.01 8.69
N ILE A 44 -0.95 3.02 8.00
CA ILE A 44 0.51 3.16 7.83
C ILE A 44 1.19 3.34 9.19
N ARG A 45 0.67 4.22 10.07
CA ARG A 45 1.22 4.38 11.42
C ARG A 45 1.22 3.07 12.20
N GLN A 46 0.13 2.30 12.13
CA GLN A 46 0.05 1.00 12.79
C GLN A 46 1.03 -0.01 12.20
N LEU A 47 1.22 -0.04 10.87
CA LEU A 47 2.22 -0.90 10.24
C LEU A 47 3.65 -0.55 10.69
N VAL A 48 3.94 0.73 10.90
CA VAL A 48 5.25 1.18 11.39
C VAL A 48 5.52 0.75 12.84
N LEU A 49 4.48 0.46 13.62
CA LEU A 49 4.65 -0.18 14.94
C LEU A 49 5.05 -1.66 14.83
N LEU A 50 4.71 -2.32 13.72
CA LEU A 50 4.95 -3.75 13.49
C LEU A 50 6.23 -4.01 12.68
N ALA A 51 6.64 -3.07 11.84
CA ALA A 51 7.82 -3.20 10.97
C ALA A 51 8.51 -1.84 10.76
N PRO A 52 9.82 -1.82 10.45
CA PRO A 52 10.54 -0.58 10.19
C PRO A 52 9.90 0.22 9.04
N ALA A 53 9.84 1.56 9.21
CA ALA A 53 9.22 2.46 8.23
C ALA A 53 9.79 2.33 6.81
N LEU A 54 11.08 2.01 6.67
CA LEU A 54 11.70 1.77 5.36
C LEU A 54 11.14 0.54 4.65
N VAL A 55 10.92 -0.54 5.39
CA VAL A 55 10.34 -1.79 4.87
C VAL A 55 8.89 -1.55 4.47
N VAL A 56 8.12 -0.89 5.34
CA VAL A 56 6.72 -0.51 5.05
C VAL A 56 6.63 0.39 3.82
N ALA A 57 7.53 1.37 3.68
CA ALA A 57 7.55 2.25 2.52
C ALA A 57 7.91 1.51 1.22
N GLY A 58 8.88 0.58 1.26
CA GLY A 58 9.22 -0.27 0.13
C GLY A 58 8.06 -1.17 -0.29
N MET A 59 7.40 -1.82 0.67
CA MET A 59 6.22 -2.68 0.42
C MET A 59 5.03 -1.90 -0.16
N LEU A 60 4.83 -0.66 0.28
CA LEU A 60 3.72 0.19 -0.15
C LEU A 60 4.05 1.10 -1.35
N GLY A 61 5.28 1.02 -1.88
CA GLY A 61 5.74 1.85 -3.00
C GLY A 61 5.71 3.36 -2.71
N LEU A 62 5.89 3.77 -1.45
CA LEU A 62 5.85 5.18 -1.06
C LEU A 62 7.12 5.91 -1.52
N HIS A 63 6.94 7.11 -2.09
CA HIS A 63 8.04 7.97 -2.52
C HIS A 63 8.91 8.41 -1.34
N HIS A 64 10.19 8.66 -1.60
CA HIS A 64 11.25 8.86 -0.60
C HIS A 64 10.93 9.97 0.41
N THR A 65 10.24 11.03 -0.04
CA THR A 65 9.78 12.15 0.79
C THR A 65 8.70 11.76 1.81
N THR A 66 7.87 10.77 1.49
CA THR A 66 6.88 10.22 2.43
C THR A 66 7.56 9.26 3.40
N THR A 67 8.54 8.49 2.91
CA THR A 67 9.36 7.58 3.71
C THR A 67 10.14 8.32 4.80
N THR A 68 10.79 9.44 4.47
CA THR A 68 11.54 10.25 5.45
C THR A 68 10.63 10.85 6.52
N ARG A 69 9.45 11.37 6.12
CA ARG A 69 8.45 11.87 7.06
C ARG A 69 7.96 10.77 8.00
N LEU A 70 7.71 9.57 7.48
CA LEU A 70 7.30 8.40 8.27
C LEU A 70 8.38 7.93 9.24
N VAL A 71 9.67 7.95 8.83
CA VAL A 71 10.80 7.63 9.71
C VAL A 71 10.91 8.64 10.86
N MET A 72 10.75 9.94 10.58
CA MET A 72 10.72 10.98 11.63
C MET A 72 9.51 10.84 12.55
N GLU A 73 8.33 10.54 11.99
CA GLU A 73 7.08 10.36 12.76
C GLU A 73 7.11 9.08 13.61
N ALA A 74 7.90 8.08 13.23
CA ALA A 74 8.13 6.85 13.99
C ALA A 74 9.14 7.00 15.15
N GLY A 75 9.79 8.16 15.29
CA GLY A 75 10.72 8.44 16.39
C GLY A 75 11.99 7.58 16.41
N GLY A 76 12.30 6.83 15.35
CA GLY A 76 13.34 5.81 15.36
C GLY A 76 14.37 5.99 14.26
N THR A 77 15.55 6.49 14.62
CA THR A 77 16.80 6.27 13.88
C THR A 77 17.15 4.79 13.99
N TRP A 78 16.43 3.93 13.27
CA TRP A 78 16.76 2.51 13.17
C TRP A 78 17.98 2.34 12.26
N ASN A 79 19.15 2.76 12.76
CA ASN A 79 20.48 2.66 12.14
C ASN A 79 21.00 1.20 12.07
N ARG A 80 20.11 0.21 12.12
CA ARG A 80 20.45 -1.22 12.18
C ARG A 80 19.47 -2.05 11.36
N TYR A 81 19.25 -1.67 10.11
CA TYR A 81 18.88 -2.64 9.10
C TYR A 81 20.14 -2.96 8.31
N ALA A 82 20.97 -3.86 8.86
CA ALA A 82 21.95 -4.55 8.02
C ALA A 82 21.13 -5.40 7.03
N PRO A 83 21.40 -5.36 5.72
CA PRO A 83 20.83 -6.33 4.79
C PRO A 83 21.24 -7.69 5.32
N GLY A 84 20.29 -8.46 5.86
CA GLY A 84 20.53 -9.83 6.24
C GLY A 84 21.09 -10.53 5.01
N GLU A 85 22.32 -11.03 5.18
CA GLU A 85 23.08 -11.75 4.20
C GLU A 85 22.21 -12.87 3.61
N HIS A 86 21.57 -12.60 2.47
CA HIS A 86 20.95 -13.62 1.63
C HIS A 86 21.99 -14.19 0.64
N SER A 87 23.27 -14.11 1.01
CA SER A 87 24.32 -14.91 0.41
C SER A 87 24.01 -16.38 0.69
N GLN A 88 23.31 -16.97 -0.27
CA GLN A 88 23.82 -18.10 -1.01
C GLN A 88 24.53 -19.14 -0.14
N ARG A 89 23.79 -20.21 0.16
CA ARG A 89 24.43 -21.49 0.49
C ARG A 89 24.13 -22.53 -0.60
N PRO A 90 25.12 -23.38 -0.90
CA PRO A 90 25.28 -24.13 -2.14
C PRO A 90 24.31 -25.31 -2.31
#